data_AF-A0A3P3XT44-F1
#
_entry.id   AF-A0A3P3XT44-F1
#
_cell.length_a   1.000
_cell.length_b   1.000
_cell.length_c   1.000
_cell.angle_alpha   90.00
_cell.angle_beta   90.00
_cell.angle_gamma   90.00
#
_symmetry.space_group_name_H-M   'P 1'
#
loop_
_entity.id
_entity.type
_entity.pdbx_description
1 polymer ?
#
loop_
_entity_poly.entity_id
_entity_poly.type
_entity_poly.pdbx_seq_one_letter_code
_entity_poly.pdbx_strand_id
1 'polypeptide(L)'
;MKKIKEFPGKSLFTVLMFVFAILSVYPQTPNQYHDLVAALQRAAAEKDDTQRLALYDALVRDFGIAEAPAATALTTPQEPSKWVFDQRADPLTDKQRYFFILTADSGANEYGDKPTLIVRSDGEDLELYINWKTYLGNDTDDYKYEGKYITTRVDSDQPTTSLWDNSTDSKASFCPWNDVPDLVRRMGEGTKFVARCTPYDANPITAVFDIRGLKAVSMPYNEALGWWK
;
A
#
# COMPACT_ATOMS: atom_id res chain seq x y z
N MET A 1 33.55 -54.61 -51.32
CA MET A 1 32.35 -54.36 -52.16
C MET A 1 31.66 -53.09 -51.70
N LYS A 2 31.27 -52.23 -52.66
CA LYS A 2 30.38 -51.04 -52.58
C LYS A 2 30.94 -49.69 -52.09
N LYS A 3 31.45 -48.98 -53.11
CA LYS A 3 31.22 -47.57 -53.53
C LYS A 3 31.43 -46.41 -52.54
N ILE A 4 32.54 -45.73 -52.79
CA ILE A 4 32.80 -44.30 -52.63
C ILE A 4 31.68 -43.49 -53.31
N LYS A 5 31.15 -42.48 -52.62
CA LYS A 5 30.35 -41.40 -53.21
C LYS A 5 31.07 -40.09 -52.89
N GLU A 6 31.72 -39.53 -53.89
CA GLU A 6 32.17 -38.15 -53.89
C GLU A 6 30.96 -37.23 -53.81
N PHE A 7 31.03 -36.20 -52.96
CA PHE A 7 30.19 -35.02 -53.06
C PHE A 7 31.11 -33.80 -53.25
N PRO A 8 30.86 -32.97 -54.29
CA PRO A 8 31.80 -31.95 -54.72
C PRO A 8 31.79 -30.74 -53.78
N GLY A 9 32.99 -30.26 -53.45
CA GLY A 9 33.22 -28.98 -52.80
C GLY A 9 32.68 -27.85 -53.65
N LYS A 10 31.58 -27.24 -53.18
CA LYS A 10 31.04 -25.92 -53.57
C LYS A 10 29.84 -25.62 -52.66
N SER A 11 30.08 -25.52 -51.35
CA SER A 11 29.01 -25.13 -50.41
C SER A 11 29.52 -24.54 -49.09
N LEU A 12 30.84 -24.40 -48.89
CA LEU A 12 31.36 -23.90 -47.62
C LEU A 12 31.60 -22.38 -47.61
N PHE A 13 31.58 -21.71 -48.77
CA PHE A 13 31.83 -20.27 -48.84
C PHE A 13 30.57 -19.40 -49.06
N THR A 14 29.40 -20.00 -49.31
CA THR A 14 28.14 -19.24 -49.46
C THR A 14 27.35 -19.17 -48.15
N VAL A 15 27.65 -20.01 -47.16
CA VAL A 15 26.97 -19.98 -45.85
C VAL A 15 27.64 -19.01 -44.87
N LEU A 16 28.89 -18.59 -45.12
CA LEU A 16 29.62 -17.63 -44.27
C LEU A 16 29.56 -16.17 -44.77
N MET A 17 28.75 -15.88 -45.79
CA MET A 17 28.46 -14.52 -46.25
C MET A 17 26.94 -14.24 -46.26
N PHE A 18 26.22 -14.85 -45.31
CA PHE A 18 24.82 -14.52 -44.98
C PHE A 18 24.59 -14.41 -43.46
N VAL A 19 25.66 -14.27 -42.68
CA VAL A 19 25.61 -14.10 -41.22
C VAL A 19 25.97 -12.65 -40.80
N PHE A 20 26.31 -11.77 -41.73
CA PHE A 20 26.70 -10.37 -41.44
C PHE A 20 25.91 -9.29 -42.20
N ALA A 21 24.70 -9.60 -42.67
CA ALA A 21 23.82 -8.62 -43.31
C ALA A 21 22.34 -8.70 -42.86
N ILE A 22 22.08 -9.21 -41.65
CA ILE A 22 20.74 -9.16 -41.02
C ILE A 22 20.80 -8.57 -39.59
N LEU A 23 21.94 -8.02 -39.18
CA LEU A 23 22.10 -7.26 -37.94
C LEU A 23 22.22 -5.77 -38.26
N SER A 24 21.12 -5.11 -38.64
CA SER A 24 20.96 -3.64 -38.51
C SER A 24 19.63 -3.07 -39.03
N VAL A 25 18.52 -3.81 -38.95
CA VAL A 25 17.20 -3.15 -38.95
C VAL A 25 16.29 -3.87 -37.96
N TYR A 26 16.66 -3.84 -36.67
CA TYR A 26 15.63 -3.87 -35.65
C TYR A 26 15.01 -2.47 -35.65
N PRO A 27 13.72 -2.30 -35.99
CA PRO A 27 13.05 -1.05 -35.72
C PRO A 27 13.24 -0.78 -34.23
N GLN A 28 13.91 0.32 -33.90
CA GLN A 28 13.95 0.79 -32.51
C GLN A 28 12.50 1.02 -32.13
N THR A 29 11.96 0.21 -31.22
CA THR A 29 10.66 0.50 -30.63
C THR A 29 10.76 1.89 -30.02
N PRO A 30 9.91 2.86 -30.43
CA PRO A 30 9.94 4.21 -29.88
C PRO A 30 9.93 4.11 -28.35
N ASN A 31 10.88 4.75 -27.70
CA ASN A 31 11.00 4.70 -26.26
C ASN A 31 9.91 5.60 -25.68
N GLN A 32 8.70 5.06 -25.57
CA GLN A 32 7.45 5.76 -25.21
C GLN A 32 7.59 6.61 -23.94
N TYR A 33 8.46 6.21 -23.01
CA TYR A 33 8.81 6.97 -21.82
C TYR A 33 9.60 8.26 -22.12
N HIS A 34 10.61 8.19 -23.00
CA HIS A 34 11.41 9.35 -23.40
C HIS A 34 10.55 10.38 -24.14
N ASP A 35 9.66 9.90 -25.01
CA ASP A 35 8.76 10.75 -25.79
C ASP A 35 7.74 11.46 -24.87
N LEU A 36 7.23 10.76 -23.83
CA LEU A 36 6.35 11.34 -22.82
C LEU A 36 7.05 12.44 -22.02
N VAL A 37 8.27 12.18 -21.52
CA VAL A 37 9.04 13.17 -20.75
C VAL A 37 9.34 14.41 -21.60
N ALA A 38 9.75 14.23 -22.85
CA ALA A 38 10.03 15.34 -23.77
C ALA A 38 8.77 16.17 -24.09
N ALA A 39 7.60 15.54 -24.12
CA ALA A 39 6.34 16.21 -24.40
C ALA A 39 5.80 16.95 -23.14
N LEU A 40 6.00 16.40 -21.94
CA LEU A 40 5.74 17.08 -20.67
C LEU A 40 6.62 18.32 -20.47
N GLN A 41 7.91 18.23 -20.79
CA GLN A 41 8.84 19.36 -20.72
C GLN A 41 8.44 20.50 -21.65
N ARG A 42 7.94 20.19 -22.86
CA ARG A 42 7.41 21.18 -23.80
C ARG A 42 6.16 21.87 -23.25
N ALA A 43 5.23 21.13 -22.67
CA ALA A 43 4.04 21.71 -22.03
C ALA A 43 4.44 22.61 -20.84
N ALA A 44 5.37 22.18 -20.00
CA ALA A 44 5.83 22.97 -18.84
C ALA A 44 6.57 24.27 -19.21
N ALA A 45 7.19 24.33 -20.39
CA ALA A 45 7.87 25.52 -20.88
C ALA A 45 6.93 26.57 -21.48
N GLU A 46 5.66 26.22 -21.73
CA GLU A 46 4.66 27.12 -22.29
C GLU A 46 4.18 28.14 -21.24
N LYS A 47 4.24 29.42 -21.61
CA LYS A 47 3.93 30.55 -20.75
C LYS A 47 2.46 30.95 -20.84
N ASP A 48 1.83 30.71 -21.98
CA ASP A 48 0.40 30.94 -22.14
C ASP A 48 -0.38 29.78 -21.51
N ASP A 49 -1.20 30.10 -20.52
CA ASP A 49 -1.92 29.08 -19.74
C ASP A 49 -2.91 28.27 -20.59
N THR A 50 -3.49 28.88 -21.63
CA THR A 50 -4.46 28.21 -22.51
C THR A 50 -3.75 27.25 -23.47
N GLN A 51 -2.61 27.66 -24.01
CA GLN A 51 -1.79 26.81 -24.88
C GLN A 51 -1.14 25.67 -24.08
N ARG A 52 -0.68 25.96 -22.87
CA ARG A 52 -0.15 24.95 -21.96
C ARG A 52 -1.21 23.88 -21.65
N LEU A 53 -2.45 24.29 -21.39
CA LEU A 53 -3.57 23.36 -21.18
C LEU A 53 -3.82 22.49 -22.42
N ALA A 54 -3.88 23.09 -23.61
CA ALA A 54 -4.06 22.35 -24.86
C ALA A 54 -2.94 21.33 -25.12
N LEU A 55 -1.71 21.64 -24.72
CA LEU A 55 -0.57 20.70 -24.78
C LEU A 55 -0.76 19.52 -23.84
N TYR A 56 -1.23 19.74 -22.61
CA TYR A 56 -1.54 18.65 -21.69
C TYR A 56 -2.67 17.75 -22.22
N ASP A 57 -3.74 18.33 -22.77
CA ASP A 57 -4.84 17.56 -23.37
C ASP A 57 -4.37 16.73 -24.57
N ALA A 58 -3.38 17.23 -25.33
CA ALA A 58 -2.77 16.47 -26.42
C ALA A 58 -1.98 15.25 -25.92
N LEU A 59 -1.26 15.37 -24.81
CA LEU A 59 -0.53 14.23 -24.22
C LEU A 59 -1.46 13.07 -23.86
N VAL A 60 -2.64 13.38 -23.33
CA VAL A 60 -3.65 12.38 -22.96
C VAL A 60 -4.04 11.54 -24.17
N ARG A 61 -4.31 12.21 -25.30
CA ARG A 61 -4.65 11.55 -26.58
C ARG A 61 -3.48 10.79 -27.18
N ASP A 62 -2.31 11.41 -27.25
CA ASP A 62 -1.14 10.90 -27.98
C ASP A 62 -0.52 9.68 -27.30
N PHE A 63 -0.59 9.62 -25.97
CA PHE A 63 -0.03 8.51 -25.19
C PHE A 63 -1.07 7.48 -24.75
N GLY A 64 -2.32 7.61 -25.22
CA GLY A 64 -3.40 6.69 -24.86
C GLY A 64 -3.65 6.62 -23.35
N ILE A 65 -3.33 7.70 -22.63
CA ILE A 65 -3.71 7.86 -21.23
C ILE A 65 -5.21 8.05 -21.31
N ALA A 66 -5.99 7.03 -20.94
CA ALA A 66 -7.43 7.06 -21.10
C ALA A 66 -7.97 8.42 -20.64
N GLU A 67 -8.75 9.10 -21.51
CA GLU A 67 -9.63 10.17 -21.04
C GLU A 67 -10.38 9.57 -19.86
N ALA A 68 -10.17 10.11 -18.65
CA ALA A 68 -10.96 9.72 -17.51
C ALA A 68 -12.42 9.79 -17.98
N PRO A 69 -13.20 8.69 -17.85
CA PRO A 69 -14.56 8.67 -18.38
C PRO A 69 -15.26 9.94 -17.93
N ALA A 70 -15.82 10.68 -18.90
CA ALA A 70 -16.51 11.94 -18.69
C ALA A 70 -17.25 11.89 -17.36
N ALA A 71 -16.81 12.74 -16.42
CA ALA A 71 -17.25 12.85 -15.02
C ALA A 71 -18.56 12.08 -14.77
N THR A 72 -18.44 10.79 -14.47
CA THR A 72 -19.59 9.93 -14.20
C THR A 72 -20.03 10.24 -12.78
N ALA A 73 -20.75 11.37 -12.65
CA ALA A 73 -20.98 12.09 -11.41
C ALA A 73 -19.66 12.46 -10.68
N LEU A 74 -19.56 13.70 -10.26
CA LEU A 74 -18.85 13.96 -9.02
C LEU A 74 -19.62 13.16 -7.96
N THR A 75 -19.22 11.90 -7.73
CA THR A 75 -19.52 11.24 -6.48
C THR A 75 -19.08 12.24 -5.44
N THR A 76 -20.02 12.63 -4.57
CA THR A 76 -19.89 13.49 -3.39
C THR A 76 -18.43 13.65 -3.00
N PRO A 77 -17.88 14.87 -2.82
CA PRO A 77 -16.45 15.05 -2.52
C PRO A 77 -16.03 13.95 -1.56
N GLN A 78 -15.21 13.02 -2.05
CA GLN A 78 -14.79 11.89 -1.24
C GLN A 78 -14.11 12.55 -0.06
N GLU A 79 -14.77 12.48 1.11
CA GLU A 79 -14.27 13.10 2.32
C GLU A 79 -12.80 12.70 2.43
N PRO A 80 -11.88 13.67 2.59
CA PRO A 80 -10.47 13.38 2.59
C PRO A 80 -10.20 12.28 3.61
N SER A 81 -9.36 11.32 3.22
CA SER A 81 -8.95 10.23 4.10
C SER A 81 -8.53 10.80 5.45
N LYS A 82 -9.06 10.23 6.54
CA LYS A 82 -8.68 10.62 7.90
C LYS A 82 -7.35 10.01 8.34
N TRP A 83 -6.77 9.13 7.52
CA TRP A 83 -5.47 8.54 7.79
C TRP A 83 -4.38 9.60 7.74
N VAL A 84 -3.65 9.73 8.84
CA VAL A 84 -2.39 10.47 8.90
C VAL A 84 -1.28 9.49 8.56
N PHE A 85 -0.45 9.86 7.59
CA PHE A 85 0.72 9.09 7.18
C PHE A 85 1.99 9.76 7.68
N ASP A 86 2.90 8.96 8.23
CA ASP A 86 4.26 9.38 8.58
C ASP A 86 5.28 8.33 8.10
N GLN A 87 6.39 8.83 7.56
CA GLN A 87 7.52 8.02 7.13
C GLN A 87 8.78 8.56 7.77
N ARG A 88 9.54 7.68 8.42
CA ARG A 88 10.80 8.05 9.07
C ARG A 88 11.83 6.94 8.96
N ALA A 89 13.09 7.32 8.79
CA ALA A 89 14.20 6.41 8.92
C ALA A 89 14.47 6.13 10.40
N ASP A 90 14.74 4.87 10.73
CA ASP A 90 15.32 4.51 12.01
C ASP A 90 16.71 5.14 12.15
N PRO A 91 16.97 6.00 13.16
CA PRO A 91 18.28 6.60 13.33
C PRO A 91 19.40 5.60 13.66
N LEU A 92 19.07 4.37 14.06
CA LEU A 92 20.07 3.32 14.36
C LEU A 92 20.39 2.43 13.15
N THR A 93 19.41 2.19 12.28
CA THR A 93 19.52 1.16 11.21
C THR A 93 19.30 1.71 9.80
N ASP A 94 18.92 2.97 9.67
CA ASP A 94 18.51 3.64 8.43
C ASP A 94 17.32 2.99 7.71
N LYS A 95 16.71 1.95 8.31
CA LYS A 95 15.53 1.28 7.76
C LYS A 95 14.34 2.24 7.78
N GLN A 96 13.59 2.24 6.68
CA GLN A 96 12.37 3.04 6.58
C GLN A 96 11.27 2.41 7.42
N ARG A 97 10.58 3.25 8.19
CA ARG A 97 9.39 2.90 8.95
C ARG A 97 8.19 3.68 8.45
N TYR A 98 7.08 2.99 8.29
CA TYR A 98 5.83 3.57 7.78
C TYR A 98 4.75 3.49 8.85
N PHE A 99 4.06 4.60 9.08
CA PHE A 99 3.00 4.71 10.07
C PHE A 99 1.74 5.22 9.40
N PHE A 100 0.66 4.46 9.52
CA PHE A 100 -0.68 4.87 9.13
C PHE A 100 -1.50 4.97 10.40
N ILE A 101 -1.92 6.19 10.73
CA ILE A 101 -2.48 6.55 12.02
C ILE A 101 -3.90 7.05 11.82
N LEU A 102 -4.83 6.54 12.62
CA LEU A 102 -6.23 6.92 12.55
C LEU A 102 -6.80 7.09 13.96
N THR A 103 -7.31 8.27 14.26
CA THR A 103 -8.02 8.52 15.53
C THR A 103 -9.46 8.05 15.41
N ALA A 104 -10.01 7.44 16.46
CA ALA A 104 -11.40 6.98 16.46
C ALA A 104 -12.40 8.14 16.24
N ASP A 105 -13.47 7.88 15.50
CA ASP A 105 -14.61 8.79 15.38
C ASP A 105 -15.39 8.86 16.69
N SER A 106 -15.56 7.71 17.35
CA SER A 106 -16.26 7.57 18.63
C SER A 106 -15.58 6.57 19.55
N GLY A 107 -15.97 6.60 20.83
CA GLY A 107 -15.31 5.88 21.90
C GLY A 107 -14.24 6.75 22.55
N ALA A 108 -14.22 6.76 23.88
CA ALA A 108 -13.25 7.48 24.67
C ALA A 108 -12.98 6.73 25.96
N ASN A 109 -11.79 6.93 26.53
CA ASN A 109 -11.49 6.50 27.89
C ASN A 109 -12.18 7.41 28.93
N GLU A 110 -11.95 7.14 30.21
CA GLU A 110 -12.48 7.93 31.33
C GLU A 110 -12.03 9.41 31.36
N TYR A 111 -10.94 9.74 30.66
CA TYR A 111 -10.40 11.10 30.53
C TYR A 111 -10.95 11.85 29.31
N GLY A 112 -11.75 11.17 28.46
CA GLY A 112 -12.26 11.74 27.22
C GLY A 112 -11.32 11.59 26.01
N ASP A 113 -10.18 10.92 26.16
CA ASP A 113 -9.25 10.67 25.07
C ASP A 113 -9.77 9.55 24.16
N LYS A 114 -9.69 9.79 22.85
CA LYS A 114 -10.10 8.81 21.84
C LYS A 114 -8.98 7.80 21.56
N PRO A 115 -9.30 6.51 21.41
CA PRO A 115 -8.33 5.52 20.96
C PRO A 115 -7.74 5.88 19.59
N THR A 116 -6.48 5.49 19.37
CA THR A 116 -5.77 5.66 18.11
C THR A 116 -5.41 4.31 17.54
N LEU A 117 -5.80 4.05 16.31
CA LEU A 117 -5.43 2.87 15.53
C LEU A 117 -4.15 3.16 14.73
N ILE A 118 -3.22 2.21 14.73
CA ILE A 118 -1.95 2.33 14.03
C ILE A 118 -1.70 1.05 13.25
N VAL A 119 -1.46 1.20 11.93
CA VAL A 119 -0.82 0.18 11.11
C VAL A 119 0.63 0.63 10.92
N ARG A 120 1.58 -0.20 11.37
CA ARG A 120 3.01 0.09 11.31
C ARG A 120 3.72 -0.96 10.48
N SER A 121 4.65 -0.51 9.63
CA SER A 121 5.68 -1.38 9.06
C SER A 121 7.03 -0.91 9.58
N ASP A 122 7.74 -1.78 10.31
CA ASP A 122 9.08 -1.55 10.85
C ASP A 122 10.09 -2.49 10.19
N GLY A 123 10.53 -2.13 8.99
CA GLY A 123 11.34 -3.03 8.16
C GLY A 123 10.51 -4.20 7.64
N GLU A 124 10.68 -5.38 8.24
CA GLU A 124 10.02 -6.62 7.80
C GLU A 124 8.72 -6.91 8.55
N ASP A 125 8.52 -6.29 9.72
CA ASP A 125 7.37 -6.58 10.57
C ASP A 125 6.20 -5.65 10.24
N LEU A 126 5.04 -6.26 9.92
CA LEU A 126 3.75 -5.60 9.82
C LEU A 126 3.00 -5.76 11.13
N GLU A 127 2.67 -4.64 11.78
CA GLU A 127 1.96 -4.63 13.04
C GLU A 127 0.69 -3.78 12.95
N LEU A 128 -0.31 -4.19 13.73
CA LEU A 128 -1.55 -3.46 13.92
C LEU A 128 -1.79 -3.37 15.43
N TYR A 129 -1.96 -2.14 15.92
CA TYR A 129 -2.25 -1.94 17.34
C TYR A 129 -3.16 -0.75 17.57
N ILE A 130 -3.80 -0.76 18.74
CA ILE A 130 -4.66 0.32 19.20
C ILE A 130 -4.07 0.86 20.48
N ASN A 131 -3.76 2.16 20.50
CA ASN A 131 -3.46 2.88 21.73
C ASN A 131 -4.76 3.39 22.33
N TRP A 132 -5.16 2.82 23.46
CA TRP A 132 -6.40 3.11 24.17
C TRP A 132 -6.30 4.32 25.10
N LYS A 133 -5.09 4.90 25.22
CA LYS A 133 -4.77 6.07 26.05
C LYS A 133 -5.06 5.87 27.54
N THR A 134 -5.23 4.63 27.98
CA THR A 134 -5.45 4.27 29.39
C THR A 134 -4.81 2.91 29.69
N TYR A 135 -4.52 2.64 30.96
CA TYR A 135 -3.93 1.38 31.39
C TYR A 135 -4.94 0.23 31.21
N LEU A 136 -4.51 -0.82 30.52
CA LEU A 136 -5.40 -1.91 30.14
C LEU A 136 -5.49 -3.03 31.20
N GLY A 137 -4.48 -3.16 32.06
CA GLY A 137 -4.30 -4.33 32.92
C GLY A 137 -3.92 -5.58 32.13
N ASN A 138 -4.25 -6.76 32.65
CA ASN A 138 -3.95 -8.04 32.02
C ASN A 138 -5.15 -8.99 32.15
N ASP A 139 -5.52 -9.67 31.07
CA ASP A 139 -6.57 -10.71 31.06
C ASP A 139 -5.98 -12.12 31.12
N THR A 140 -4.65 -12.24 31.17
CA THR A 140 -3.96 -13.52 31.35
C THR A 140 -3.55 -13.71 32.81
N ASP A 141 -3.45 -14.97 33.23
CA ASP A 141 -2.86 -15.35 34.52
C ASP A 141 -1.32 -15.53 34.43
N ASP A 142 -0.71 -15.21 33.29
CA ASP A 142 0.73 -15.43 33.06
C ASP A 142 1.52 -14.13 33.31
N TYR A 143 2.37 -14.15 34.33
CA TYR A 143 3.20 -13.00 34.70
C TYR A 143 4.23 -12.59 33.62
N LYS A 144 4.49 -13.46 32.62
CA LYS A 144 5.41 -13.16 31.52
C LYS A 144 4.73 -12.58 30.29
N TYR A 145 3.41 -12.72 30.19
CA TYR A 145 2.66 -12.35 29.00
C TYR A 145 1.49 -11.47 29.38
N GLU A 146 1.63 -10.17 29.17
CA GLU A 146 0.53 -9.24 29.34
C GLU A 146 -0.28 -9.16 28.05
N GLY A 147 -1.58 -9.42 28.13
CA GLY A 147 -2.47 -9.32 26.99
C GLY A 147 -3.90 -9.05 27.40
N LYS A 148 -4.70 -8.59 26.43
CA LYS A 148 -6.09 -8.18 26.61
C LYS A 148 -6.97 -8.74 25.53
N TYR A 149 -8.17 -9.16 25.90
CA TYR A 149 -9.16 -9.57 24.92
C TYR A 149 -9.72 -8.36 24.19
N ILE A 150 -9.52 -8.33 22.88
CA ILE A 150 -10.04 -7.28 21.99
C ILE A 150 -11.06 -7.92 21.06
N THR A 151 -12.29 -7.39 21.09
CA THR A 151 -13.30 -7.76 20.09
C THR A 151 -13.21 -6.80 18.92
N THR A 152 -13.02 -7.32 17.71
CA THR A 152 -12.91 -6.53 16.49
C THR A 152 -13.97 -6.89 15.46
N ARG A 153 -14.29 -5.93 14.58
CA ARG A 153 -15.20 -6.12 13.45
C ARG A 153 -14.84 -5.15 12.33
N VAL A 154 -14.76 -5.64 11.10
CA VAL A 154 -14.75 -4.81 9.88
C VAL A 154 -16.15 -4.81 9.29
N ASP A 155 -16.70 -3.61 9.03
CA ASP A 155 -18.01 -3.39 8.44
C ASP A 155 -19.13 -4.23 9.06
N SER A 156 -19.66 -5.19 8.28
CA SER A 156 -20.75 -6.08 8.65
C SER A 156 -20.30 -7.48 9.07
N ASP A 157 -19.00 -7.76 9.11
CA ASP A 157 -18.45 -9.08 9.48
C ASP A 157 -18.95 -9.54 10.85
N GLN A 158 -18.84 -10.85 11.13
CA GLN A 158 -19.05 -11.35 12.48
C GLN A 158 -17.93 -10.81 13.40
N PRO A 159 -18.26 -10.27 14.59
CA PRO A 159 -17.24 -9.84 15.53
C PRO A 159 -16.36 -11.02 15.99
N THR A 160 -15.05 -10.82 16.04
CA THR A 160 -14.10 -11.82 16.55
C THR A 160 -13.41 -11.28 17.80
N THR A 161 -13.23 -12.13 18.80
CA THR A 161 -12.48 -11.79 20.01
C THR A 161 -11.19 -12.60 20.02
N SER A 162 -10.05 -11.92 20.13
CA SER A 162 -8.75 -12.55 20.31
C SER A 162 -7.94 -11.84 21.40
N LEU A 163 -6.98 -12.55 21.98
CA LEU A 163 -6.04 -11.99 22.94
C LEU A 163 -4.97 -11.20 22.16
N TRP A 164 -4.84 -9.92 22.46
CA TRP A 164 -3.85 -9.01 21.88
C TRP A 164 -2.78 -8.71 22.91
N ASP A 165 -1.51 -8.69 22.51
CA ASP A 165 -0.39 -8.43 23.43
C ASP A 165 -0.38 -6.96 23.85
N ASN A 166 -0.09 -6.68 25.11
CA ASN A 166 0.03 -5.29 25.57
C ASN A 166 1.35 -4.65 25.15
N SER A 167 1.32 -3.33 24.95
CA SER A 167 2.55 -2.52 24.91
C SER A 167 3.29 -2.58 26.24
N THR A 168 4.58 -2.22 26.23
CA THR A 168 5.41 -2.12 27.44
C THR A 168 4.86 -1.16 28.50
N ASP A 169 4.12 -0.13 28.10
CA ASP A 169 3.43 0.79 29.02
C ASP A 169 1.97 0.37 29.31
N SER A 170 1.54 -0.78 28.79
CA SER A 170 0.22 -1.40 28.88
C SER A 170 -0.95 -0.46 28.52
N LYS A 171 -0.71 0.50 27.62
CA LYS A 171 -1.72 1.44 27.09
C LYS A 171 -2.15 1.14 25.66
N ALA A 172 -1.45 0.25 24.98
CA ALA A 172 -1.82 -0.23 23.67
C ALA A 172 -1.92 -1.76 23.66
N SER A 173 -2.70 -2.29 22.73
CA SER A 173 -2.84 -3.72 22.48
C SER A 173 -2.49 -4.00 21.01
N PHE A 174 -1.68 -5.03 20.77
CA PHE A 174 -1.17 -5.46 19.47
C PHE A 174 -1.90 -6.70 18.98
N CYS A 175 -2.43 -6.60 17.77
CA CYS A 175 -3.08 -7.71 17.09
C CYS A 175 -2.09 -8.88 16.93
N PRO A 176 -2.50 -10.14 17.16
CA PRO A 176 -1.66 -11.30 16.92
C PRO A 176 -1.06 -11.26 15.51
N TRP A 177 0.25 -11.45 15.40
CA TRP A 177 1.00 -11.28 14.16
C TRP A 177 0.42 -12.08 12.98
N ASN A 178 -0.10 -13.28 13.23
CA ASN A 178 -0.75 -14.14 12.23
C ASN A 178 -2.04 -13.53 11.64
N ASP A 179 -2.75 -12.72 12.41
CA ASP A 179 -4.03 -12.12 12.03
C ASP A 179 -3.84 -10.77 11.32
N VAL A 180 -2.68 -10.12 11.51
CA VAL A 180 -2.44 -8.76 11.01
C VAL A 180 -2.59 -8.64 9.49
N PRO A 181 -1.96 -9.48 8.64
CA PRO A 181 -2.03 -9.31 7.20
C PRO A 181 -3.46 -9.37 6.66
N ASP A 182 -4.26 -10.33 7.13
CA ASP A 182 -5.65 -10.49 6.70
C ASP A 182 -6.56 -9.38 7.25
N LEU A 183 -6.34 -8.93 8.48
CA LEU A 183 -7.11 -7.82 9.05
C LEU A 183 -6.78 -6.49 8.35
N VAL A 184 -5.51 -6.18 8.10
CA VAL A 184 -5.10 -4.98 7.34
C VAL A 184 -5.66 -5.02 5.92
N ARG A 185 -5.66 -6.19 5.26
CA ARG A 185 -6.24 -6.34 3.93
C ARG A 185 -7.72 -6.03 3.91
N ARG A 186 -8.50 -6.62 4.84
CA ARG A 186 -9.93 -6.32 5.01
C ARG A 186 -10.16 -4.84 5.32
N MET A 187 -9.32 -4.24 6.16
CA MET A 187 -9.43 -2.82 6.46
C MET A 187 -9.17 -1.92 5.25
N GLY A 188 -8.27 -2.33 4.33
CA GLY A 188 -8.00 -1.62 3.09
C GLY A 188 -9.16 -1.62 2.09
N GLU A 189 -10.05 -2.61 2.19
CA GLU A 189 -11.24 -2.79 1.34
C GLU A 189 -12.53 -2.30 2.03
N GLY A 190 -12.50 -2.18 3.36
CA GLY A 190 -13.66 -1.84 4.18
C GLY A 190 -13.87 -0.35 4.41
N THR A 191 -14.94 -0.04 5.13
CA THR A 191 -15.31 1.36 5.45
C THR A 191 -15.24 1.70 6.93
N LYS A 192 -15.49 0.72 7.79
CA LYS A 192 -15.56 0.90 9.23
C LYS A 192 -14.84 -0.22 9.95
N PHE A 193 -13.99 0.13 10.90
CA PHE A 193 -13.43 -0.80 11.86
C PHE A 193 -13.97 -0.48 13.25
N VAL A 194 -14.44 -1.49 13.97
CA VAL A 194 -14.89 -1.37 15.36
C VAL A 194 -14.01 -2.25 16.22
N ALA A 195 -13.50 -1.69 17.31
CA ALA A 195 -12.74 -2.42 18.30
C ALA A 195 -13.31 -2.16 19.70
N ARG A 196 -13.39 -3.20 20.52
CA ARG A 196 -13.82 -3.11 21.91
C ARG A 196 -12.79 -3.72 22.84
N CYS A 197 -12.48 -3.00 23.90
CA CYS A 197 -11.64 -3.44 25.02
C CYS A 197 -12.30 -3.01 26.34
N THR A 198 -12.12 -3.79 27.39
CA THR A 198 -12.43 -3.37 28.77
C THR A 198 -11.11 -3.14 29.50
N PRO A 199 -10.72 -1.87 29.72
CA PRO A 199 -9.51 -1.56 30.47
C PRO A 199 -9.66 -1.94 31.95
N TYR A 200 -8.53 -1.90 32.68
CA TYR A 200 -8.48 -2.22 34.10
C TYR A 200 -9.34 -1.25 34.91
N ASP A 201 -10.20 -1.78 35.79
CA ASP A 201 -11.11 -1.02 36.66
C ASP A 201 -11.95 0.07 35.94
N ALA A 202 -12.20 -0.10 34.64
CA ALA A 202 -12.91 0.86 33.81
C ALA A 202 -14.06 0.25 33.01
N ASN A 203 -14.93 1.10 32.47
CA ASN A 203 -16.01 0.68 31.59
C ASN A 203 -15.46 0.26 30.21
N PRO A 204 -16.15 -0.66 29.49
CA PRO A 204 -15.76 -1.04 28.14
C PRO A 204 -15.71 0.15 27.18
N ILE A 205 -14.60 0.30 26.47
CA ILE A 205 -14.43 1.28 25.40
C ILE A 205 -14.79 0.59 24.08
N THR A 206 -15.76 1.14 23.35
CA THR A 206 -16.05 0.72 21.97
C THR A 206 -15.60 1.82 21.02
N ALA A 207 -14.44 1.62 20.39
CA ALA A 207 -13.87 2.53 19.42
C ALA A 207 -14.42 2.24 18.02
N VAL A 208 -14.79 3.29 17.29
CA VAL A 208 -15.23 3.20 15.89
C VAL A 208 -14.30 4.05 15.04
N PHE A 209 -13.78 3.46 13.97
CA PHE A 209 -12.83 4.09 13.06
C PHE A 209 -13.41 4.07 11.64
N ASP A 210 -13.39 5.22 10.97
CA ASP A 210 -13.60 5.33 9.53
C ASP A 210 -12.30 5.02 8.79
N ILE A 211 -12.19 3.77 8.34
CA ILE A 211 -10.96 3.22 7.76
C ILE A 211 -10.84 3.45 6.25
N ARG A 212 -11.82 4.13 5.64
CA ARG A 212 -11.79 4.44 4.20
C ARG A 212 -10.48 5.14 3.83
N GLY A 213 -9.90 4.72 2.72
CA GLY A 213 -8.67 5.32 2.19
C GLY A 213 -7.38 4.64 2.62
N LEU A 214 -7.39 3.64 3.52
CA LEU A 214 -6.16 2.93 3.93
C LEU A 214 -5.38 2.37 2.73
N LYS A 215 -6.06 1.66 1.81
CA LYS A 215 -5.42 1.14 0.60
C LYS A 215 -4.88 2.27 -0.28
N ALA A 216 -5.64 3.35 -0.46
CA ALA A 216 -5.22 4.48 -1.28
C ALA A 216 -3.99 5.19 -0.72
N VAL A 217 -3.93 5.44 0.59
CA VAL A 217 -2.79 6.14 1.23
C VAL A 217 -1.53 5.27 1.30
N SER A 218 -1.68 3.95 1.39
CA SER A 218 -0.54 3.01 1.45
C SER A 218 -0.05 2.54 0.09
N MET A 219 -0.88 2.62 -0.97
CA MET A 219 -0.51 2.15 -2.31
C MET A 219 0.80 2.75 -2.87
N PRO A 220 1.11 4.05 -2.70
CA PRO A 220 2.37 4.62 -3.19
C PRO A 220 3.62 3.96 -2.61
N TYR A 221 3.49 3.26 -1.48
CA TYR A 221 4.58 2.61 -0.76
C TYR A 221 4.51 1.07 -0.88
N ASN A 222 3.60 0.53 -1.69
CA ASN A 222 3.33 -0.91 -1.72
C ASN A 222 4.51 -1.77 -2.20
N GLU A 223 5.46 -1.20 -2.95
CA GLU A 223 6.71 -1.88 -3.29
C GLU A 223 7.50 -2.26 -2.03
N ALA A 224 7.54 -1.38 -1.03
CA ALA A 224 8.18 -1.66 0.25
C ALA A 224 7.26 -2.43 1.21
N LEU A 225 5.96 -2.11 1.22
CA LEU A 225 5.02 -2.67 2.17
C LEU A 225 4.57 -4.10 1.84
N GLY A 226 4.35 -4.40 0.55
CA GLY A 226 3.86 -5.71 0.09
C GLY A 226 2.44 -6.08 0.57
N TRP A 227 1.65 -5.11 1.03
CA TRP A 227 0.33 -5.37 1.62
C TRP A 227 -0.73 -5.74 0.56
N TRP A 228 -0.58 -5.18 -0.64
CA TRP A 228 -1.55 -5.32 -1.71
C TRP A 228 -0.97 -6.18 -2.83
N LYS A 229 -1.74 -7.17 -3.28
CA LYS A 229 -1.46 -7.98 -4.47
C LYS A 229 -2.21 -7.44 -5.68
#